data_AF-A0A2W6Q3Y4-F1
#
_entry.id   AF-A0A2W6Q3Y4-F1
#
_cell.length_a   1.000
_cell.length_b   1.000
_cell.length_c   1.000
_cell.angle_alpha   90.00
_cell.angle_beta   90.00
_cell.angle_gamma   90.00
#
_symmetry.space_group_name_H-M   'P 1'
#
loop_
_entity.id
_entity.type
_entity.pdbx_description
1 polymer ?
#
loop_
_entity_poly.entity_id
_entity_poly.type
_entity_poly.pdbx_seq_one_letter_code
_entity_poly.pdbx_strand_id
1 'polypeptide(L)' 'MKYANWITVTTIKAQNVKVNNESILLPPFSNNDITLKNNHASEYELTVVDDYGNNIHSKIAAR' A
#
# COMPACT_ATOMS: atom_id res chain seq x y z
N MET A 1 -3.85 20.81 -16.94
CA MET A 1 -2.89 19.69 -16.85
C MET A 1 -3.24 18.90 -15.59
N LYS A 2 -3.43 17.58 -15.70
CA LYS A 2 -3.76 16.71 -14.56
C LYS A 2 -2.41 16.22 -14.01
N TYR A 3 -2.04 16.62 -12.80
CA TYR A 3 -0.83 16.11 -12.15
C TYR A 3 -0.97 14.60 -11.95
N ALA A 4 0.10 13.86 -12.18
CA ALA A 4 0.15 12.43 -12.00
C ALA A 4 0.22 12.14 -10.50
N ASN A 5 -0.84 11.61 -9.89
CA ASN A 5 -0.83 11.22 -8.48
C ASN A 5 -0.14 9.85 -8.32
N TRP A 6 1.18 9.86 -8.16
CA TRP A 6 1.92 8.65 -7.80
C TRP A 6 1.76 8.39 -6.30
N ILE A 7 1.74 7.12 -5.92
CA ILE A 7 1.78 6.74 -4.52
C ILE A 7 2.83 5.68 -4.29
N THR A 8 3.46 5.70 -3.12
CA THR A 8 4.33 4.62 -2.65
C THR A 8 3.66 3.93 -1.47
N VAL A 9 3.34 2.64 -1.61
CA VAL A 9 2.93 1.80 -0.48
C VAL A 9 4.20 1.32 0.21
N THR A 10 4.53 1.90 1.37
CA THR A 10 5.79 1.62 2.08
C THR A 10 5.66 0.45 3.03
N THR A 11 4.52 0.34 3.68
CA THR A 11 4.25 -0.68 4.69
C THR A 11 2.84 -1.23 4.51
N ILE A 12 2.73 -2.55 4.53
CA ILE A 12 1.47 -3.28 4.66
C ILE A 12 1.59 -4.11 5.94
N LYS A 13 0.66 -3.94 6.86
CA LYS A 13 0.57 -4.72 8.08
C LYS A 13 -0.69 -5.58 8.08
N ALA A 14 -0.58 -6.77 8.65
CA ALA A 14 -1.71 -7.58 9.07
C ALA A 14 -1.56 -7.83 10.57
N GLN A 15 -2.61 -7.55 11.36
CA GLN A 15 -2.59 -7.75 12.82
C GLN A 15 -1.35 -7.11 13.48
N ASN A 16 -1.01 -5.88 13.06
CA ASN A 16 0.16 -5.11 13.49
C ASN A 16 1.55 -5.70 13.13
N VAL A 17 1.63 -6.75 12.29
CA VAL A 17 2.89 -7.32 11.77
C VAL A 17 3.11 -6.87 10.34
N LYS A 18 4.32 -6.39 9.99
CA LYS A 18 4.67 -6.02 8.60
C LYS A 18 4.73 -7.26 7.70
N VAL A 19 3.99 -7.24 6.60
CA VAL A 19 3.82 -8.40 5.70
C VAL A 19 4.27 -8.16 4.26
N ASN A 20 4.52 -6.93 3.82
CA ASN A 20 5.12 -6.68 2.50
C ASN A 20 6.64 -6.92 2.52
N ASN A 21 7.17 -7.49 1.43
CA ASN A 21 8.61 -7.67 1.24
C ASN A 21 9.30 -6.35 0.87
N GLU A 22 8.68 -5.60 -0.03
CA GLU A 22 9.22 -4.40 -0.63
C GLU A 22 8.16 -3.29 -0.64
N SER A 23 8.62 -2.05 -0.77
CA SER A 23 7.74 -0.91 -1.04
C SER A 23 7.33 -0.94 -2.51
N ILE A 24 6.10 -0.52 -2.81
CA ILE A 24 5.59 -0.48 -4.19
C ILE A 24 5.33 0.95 -4.60
N LEU A 25 5.94 1.37 -5.71
CA LEU A 25 5.59 2.60 -6.41
C LEU A 25 4.47 2.32 -7.41
N LEU A 26 3.32 2.97 -7.23
CA LEU A 26 2.15 2.82 -8.07
C LEU A 26 1.94 4.09 -8.91
N PRO A 27 2.05 3.98 -10.25
CA PRO A 27 1.64 5.03 -11.16
C PRO A 27 0.13 5.35 -11.06
N PRO A 28 -0.29 6.54 -11.49
CA PRO A 28 -1.70 6.88 -11.59
C PRO A 28 -2.47 5.88 -12.47
N PHE A 29 -3.67 5.49 -12.02
CA PHE A 29 -4.57 4.59 -12.75
C PHE A 29 -3.95 3.22 -13.10
N SER A 30 -3.00 2.74 -12.30
CA SER A 30 -2.37 1.43 -12.45
C SER A 30 -2.75 0.48 -11.32
N ASN A 31 -2.58 -0.81 -11.58
CA ASN A 31 -2.68 -1.88 -10.60
C ASN A 31 -1.35 -2.62 -10.53
N ASN A 32 -1.02 -3.18 -9.37
CA ASN A 32 0.13 -4.05 -9.21
C ASN A 32 -0.22 -5.17 -8.23
N ASP A 33 0.21 -6.39 -8.54
CA ASP A 33 0.05 -7.53 -7.67
C ASP A 33 1.23 -7.59 -6.69
N ILE A 34 0.93 -7.93 -5.43
CA ILE A 34 1.91 -7.90 -4.34
C ILE A 34 1.86 -9.22 -3.58
N THR A 35 3.01 -9.88 -3.47
CA THR A 35 3.16 -11.06 -2.62
C THR A 35 3.41 -10.64 -1.17
N LEU A 36 2.57 -11.13 -0.25
CA LEU A 36 2.69 -10.88 1.19
C LEU A 36 3.19 -12.11 1.94
N LYS A 37 3.98 -11.91 3.00
CA LYS A 37 4.53 -12.99 3.85
C LYS A 37 3.48 -13.70 4.71
N ASN A 38 2.32 -13.09 4.93
CA ASN A 38 1.19 -13.67 5.67
C ASN A 38 -0.13 -13.28 4.98
N ASN A 39 -0.63 -14.18 4.13
CA ASN A 39 -1.75 -13.94 3.23
C ASN A 39 -3.14 -14.33 3.81
N HIS A 40 -3.23 -14.56 5.13
CA HIS A 40 -4.45 -15.03 5.79
C HIS A 40 -5.01 -14.03 6.81
N ALA A 41 -4.99 -12.74 6.46
CA ALA A 41 -5.64 -11.71 7.26
C ALA A 41 -6.99 -11.34 6.64
N SER A 42 -7.99 -11.06 7.47
CA SER A 42 -9.25 -10.48 7.00
C SER A 42 -9.11 -8.99 6.64
N GLU A 43 -7.99 -8.37 7.02
CA GLU A 43 -7.77 -6.94 6.88
C GLU A 43 -6.28 -6.60 6.86
N TYR A 44 -5.93 -5.53 6.14
CA TYR A 44 -4.59 -4.98 6.05
C TYR A 44 -4.58 -3.48 6.34
N GLU A 45 -3.57 -3.03 7.07
CA GLU A 45 -3.26 -1.62 7.31
C GLU A 45 -2.13 -1.19 6.38
N LEU A 46 -2.33 -0.12 5.63
CA LEU A 46 -1.38 0.41 4.66
C LEU A 46 -0.82 1.75 5.14
N THR A 47 0.48 1.92 5.01
CA THR A 47 1.14 3.23 5.01
C THR A 47 1.49 3.60 3.59
N VAL A 48 0.92 4.71 3.12
CA VAL A 48 1.07 5.23 1.77
C VAL A 48 1.72 6.61 1.85
N VAL A 49 2.65 6.89 0.95
CA VAL A 49 3.25 8.21 0.77
C VAL A 49 2.83 8.72 -0.60
N ASP A 50 2.19 9.89 -0.65
CA ASP A 50 1.87 10.54 -1.92
C ASP A 50 3.09 11.23 -2.54
N ASP A 51 2.96 11.71 -3.77
CA ASP A 51 4.02 12.38 -4.53
C ASP A 51 4.43 13.75 -3.97
N TYR A 52 3.67 14.28 -3.02
CA TYR A 52 4.01 15.48 -2.25
C TYR A 52 4.73 15.16 -0.93
N GLY A 53 4.87 13.88 -0.58
CA GLY A 53 5.52 13.41 0.64
C GLY A 53 4.60 13.32 1.85
N ASN A 54 3.27 13.46 1.68
CA ASN A 54 2.33 13.28 2.78
C ASN A 54 2.14 11.81 3.10
N ASN A 55 2.00 11.49 4.39
CA ASN A 55 1.69 10.14 4.85
C ASN A 55 0.19 9.94 4.97
N ILE A 56 -0.31 8.88 4.36
CA ILE A 56 -1.71 8.45 4.39
C ILE A 56 -1.76 7.06 5.00
N HIS A 57 -2.60 6.92 6.03
CA HIS A 57 -2.89 5.63 6.66
C HIS A 57 -4.24 5.13 6.17
N SER A 58 -4.29 3.89 5.69
CA SER A 58 -5.50 3.28 5.15
C SER A 58 -5.70 1.88 5.72
N LYS A 59 -6.95 1.41 5.75
CA LYS A 59 -7.31 0.07 6.18
C LYS A 59 -8.22 -0.56 5.12
N ILE A 60 -7.86 -1.75 4.67
CA ILE A 60 -8.58 -2.46 3.60
C ILE A 60 -8.95 -3.86 4.04
N ALA A 61 -10.16 -4.30 3.70
CA ALA A 61 -10.56 -5.69 3.89
C ALA A 61 -9.89 -6.58 2.84
N ALA A 62 -9.49 -7.79 3.24
CA ALA A 62 -9.12 -8.83 2.29
C ALA A 62 -10.36 -9.26 1.50
N ARG A 63 -10.20 -9.52 0.20
CA ARG A 63 -11.23 -10.08 -0.66
C ARG A 63 -10.94 -11.55 -0.94
#